data_AF-A0A971RFS5-F1
#
_entry.id   AF-A0A971RFS5-F1
#
_cell.length_a   1.000
_cell.length_b   1.000
_cell.length_c   1.000
_cell.angle_alpha   90.00
_cell.angle_beta   90.00
_cell.angle_gamma   90.00
#
_symmetry.space_group_name_H-M   'P 1'
#
loop_
_entity.id
_entity.type
_entity.pdbx_description
1 polymer ?
#
loop_
_entity_poly.entity_id
_entity_poly.type
_entity_poly.pdbx_seq_one_letter_code
_entity_poly.pdbx_strand_id
1 'polypeptide(L)'
;PDTGSTSGYLVPASYFAKNGIDPGDELAAGGHPQAVLALYEGQVDFATTFFSPPGEQGEWQIGDAPQPQGEITVEQDGDSWKAFIGGMRIRDARASLLGDFPDILEKVCILDISDPIPNDTVSFSKDFPTDAREKIVQALIDYAATDEGLAVLSNDAFYDITGFAPVDDSNFDPIRDMITGLGLKEEDILK
;
A
#
# COMPACT_ATOMS: atom_id res chain seq x y z
N PRO A 1 -10.17 -13.27 2.34
CA PRO A 1 -9.38 -12.12 2.84
C PRO A 1 -10.18 -11.33 3.89
N ASP A 2 -9.56 -10.45 4.70
CA ASP A 2 -10.29 -9.67 5.71
C ASP A 2 -10.99 -8.46 5.07
N THR A 3 -12.28 -8.31 5.34
CA THR A 3 -13.14 -7.22 4.84
C THR A 3 -12.67 -5.84 5.28
N GLY A 4 -11.97 -5.75 6.41
CA GLY A 4 -11.35 -4.51 6.91
C GLY A 4 -10.10 -4.07 6.14
N SER A 5 -9.55 -4.90 5.25
CA SER A 5 -8.35 -4.55 4.48
C SER A 5 -8.70 -3.79 3.20
N THR A 6 -8.32 -2.51 3.14
CA THR A 6 -8.56 -1.66 1.96
C THR A 6 -7.91 -2.24 0.70
N SER A 7 -6.59 -2.45 0.71
CA SER A 7 -5.81 -2.95 -0.44
C SER A 7 -5.81 -4.48 -0.57
N GLY A 8 -6.09 -5.21 0.51
CA GLY A 8 -6.14 -6.68 0.50
C GLY A 8 -7.50 -7.25 0.14
N TYR A 9 -8.59 -6.50 0.32
CA TYR A 9 -9.95 -6.95 0.03
C TYR A 9 -10.83 -5.92 -0.66
N LEU A 10 -11.13 -4.78 -0.03
CA LEU A 10 -12.18 -3.87 -0.48
C LEU A 10 -11.95 -3.36 -1.91
N VAL A 11 -10.74 -2.85 -2.18
CA VAL A 11 -10.36 -2.33 -3.50
C VAL A 11 -10.30 -3.45 -4.56
N PRO A 12 -9.61 -4.59 -4.32
CA PRO A 12 -9.66 -5.72 -5.25
C PRO A 12 -11.07 -6.25 -5.53
N ALA A 13 -11.91 -6.42 -4.50
CA ALA A 13 -13.28 -6.89 -4.67
C ALA A 13 -14.10 -5.94 -5.53
N SER A 14 -13.97 -4.61 -5.31
CA SER A 14 -14.61 -3.63 -6.19
C SER A 14 -14.05 -3.66 -7.61
N TYR A 15 -12.73 -3.83 -7.77
CA TYR A 15 -12.09 -3.95 -9.07
C TYR A 15 -12.63 -5.17 -9.84
N PHE A 16 -12.72 -6.33 -9.20
CA PHE A 16 -13.25 -7.54 -9.81
C PHE A 16 -14.72 -7.35 -10.24
N ALA A 17 -15.56 -6.84 -9.33
CA ALA A 17 -16.96 -6.58 -9.62
C ALA A 17 -17.15 -5.62 -10.81
N LYS A 18 -16.38 -4.52 -10.85
CA LYS A 18 -16.42 -3.54 -11.96
C LYS A 18 -16.02 -4.15 -13.31
N ASN A 19 -15.11 -5.13 -13.29
CA ASN A 19 -14.61 -5.81 -14.48
C ASN A 19 -15.37 -7.11 -14.81
N GLY A 20 -16.42 -7.46 -14.06
CA GLY A 20 -17.16 -8.71 -14.25
C GLY A 20 -16.32 -9.96 -14.00
N ILE A 21 -15.30 -9.84 -13.15
CA ILE A 21 -14.44 -10.94 -12.72
C ILE A 21 -15.05 -11.55 -11.47
N ASP A 22 -15.22 -12.86 -11.48
CA ASP A 22 -15.68 -13.66 -10.35
C ASP A 22 -14.54 -14.58 -9.90
N PRO A 23 -13.81 -14.25 -8.81
CA PRO A 23 -12.78 -15.11 -8.27
C PRO A 23 -13.33 -16.48 -7.87
N GLY A 24 -12.50 -17.52 -8.01
CA GLY A 24 -12.82 -18.87 -7.54
C GLY A 24 -12.62 -19.00 -6.04
N ASP A 25 -11.94 -20.06 -5.62
CA ASP A 25 -11.65 -20.31 -4.22
C ASP A 25 -10.78 -19.20 -3.60
N GLU A 26 -11.16 -18.72 -2.42
CA GLU A 26 -10.44 -17.66 -1.71
C GLU A 26 -9.66 -18.20 -0.51
N LEU A 27 -8.43 -17.72 -0.33
CA LEU A 27 -7.58 -18.01 0.82
C LEU A 27 -7.33 -16.73 1.63
N ALA A 28 -7.61 -16.76 2.94
CA ALA A 28 -7.25 -15.68 3.84
C ALA A 28 -5.81 -15.88 4.35
N ALA A 29 -4.84 -15.19 3.74
CA ALA A 29 -3.42 -15.36 4.05
C ALA A 29 -2.95 -14.67 5.35
N GLY A 30 -3.75 -13.77 5.93
CA GLY A 30 -3.45 -13.08 7.20
C GLY A 30 -2.66 -11.77 7.07
N GLY A 31 -2.05 -11.48 5.92
CA GLY A 31 -1.35 -10.21 5.66
C GLY A 31 -0.81 -10.13 4.23
N HIS A 32 -0.32 -8.95 3.83
CA HIS A 32 0.23 -8.74 2.49
C HIS A 32 1.47 -9.61 2.19
N PRO A 33 2.48 -9.73 3.08
CA PRO A 33 3.60 -10.63 2.84
C PRO A 33 3.16 -12.08 2.72
N GLN A 34 2.20 -12.53 3.55
CA GLN A 34 1.69 -13.89 3.51
C GLN A 34 0.88 -14.17 2.24
N ALA A 35 0.17 -13.19 1.70
CA ALA A 35 -0.54 -13.34 0.42
C ALA A 35 0.44 -13.53 -0.75
N VAL A 36 1.52 -12.74 -0.79
CA VAL A 36 2.60 -12.90 -1.76
C VAL A 36 3.30 -14.24 -1.58
N LEU A 37 3.54 -14.67 -0.33
CA LEU A 37 4.17 -15.96 -0.05
C LEU A 37 3.29 -17.14 -0.50
N ALA A 38 1.98 -17.09 -0.26
CA ALA A 38 1.05 -18.12 -0.73
C ALA A 38 1.08 -18.26 -2.26
N LEU A 39 1.21 -17.14 -2.99
CA LEU A 39 1.40 -17.14 -4.44
C LEU A 39 2.76 -17.74 -4.84
N TYR A 40 3.83 -17.33 -4.19
CA TYR A 40 5.18 -17.85 -4.44
C TYR A 40 5.27 -19.37 -4.24
N GLU A 41 4.61 -19.89 -3.20
CA GLU A 41 4.55 -21.32 -2.89
C GLU A 41 3.55 -22.10 -3.76
N GLY A 42 2.83 -21.42 -4.66
CA GLY A 42 1.86 -22.04 -5.58
C GLY A 42 0.58 -22.52 -4.89
N GLN A 43 0.23 -21.95 -3.73
CA GLN A 43 -1.02 -22.25 -3.04
C GLN A 43 -2.23 -21.54 -3.68
N VAL A 44 -1.99 -20.43 -4.38
CA VAL A 44 -3.00 -19.62 -5.09
C VAL A 44 -2.47 -19.21 -6.46
N ASP A 45 -3.37 -18.94 -7.41
CA ASP A 45 -3.01 -18.50 -8.76
C ASP A 45 -2.70 -17.00 -8.84
N PHE A 46 -3.24 -16.20 -7.92
CA PHE A 46 -2.96 -14.77 -7.78
C PHE A 46 -3.15 -14.32 -6.31
N ALA A 47 -2.59 -13.16 -5.98
CA ALA A 47 -2.72 -12.55 -4.66
C ALA A 47 -3.04 -11.06 -4.77
N THR A 48 -3.77 -10.52 -3.79
CA THR A 48 -4.11 -9.10 -3.68
C THR A 48 -3.25 -8.42 -2.61
N THR A 49 -2.70 -7.26 -2.93
CA THR A 49 -1.81 -6.52 -2.03
C THR A 49 -1.83 -5.02 -2.35
N PHE A 50 -1.18 -4.22 -1.50
CA PHE A 50 -0.88 -2.81 -1.82
C PHE A 50 0.20 -2.68 -2.90
N PHE A 51 0.17 -1.54 -3.58
CA PHE A 51 1.19 -1.09 -4.51
C PHE A 51 1.60 0.34 -4.13
N SER A 52 2.91 0.55 -4.03
CA SER A 52 3.51 1.88 -3.93
C SER A 52 4.41 2.06 -5.16
N PRO A 53 4.31 3.20 -5.87
CA PRO A 53 5.14 3.47 -7.04
C PRO A 53 6.64 3.23 -6.76
N PRO A 54 7.35 2.53 -7.67
CA PRO A 54 8.77 2.30 -7.50
C PRO A 54 9.58 3.58 -7.74
N GLY A 55 10.77 3.63 -7.14
CA GLY A 55 11.69 4.76 -7.29
C GLY A 55 11.36 5.95 -6.39
N GLU A 56 11.85 7.11 -6.80
CA GLU A 56 11.58 8.42 -6.24
C GLU A 56 10.38 9.08 -6.90
N GLN A 57 9.86 10.14 -6.27
CA GLN A 57 8.69 10.85 -6.77
C GLN A 57 8.90 11.36 -8.20
N GLY A 58 8.03 10.91 -9.11
CA GLY A 58 8.02 11.32 -10.52
C GLY A 58 8.78 10.38 -11.46
N GLU A 59 9.51 9.38 -10.95
CA GLU A 59 10.18 8.38 -11.79
C GLU A 59 9.18 7.37 -12.39
N TRP A 60 8.16 6.97 -11.62
CA TRP A 60 7.03 6.16 -12.08
C TRP A 60 5.77 7.02 -12.20
N GLN A 61 4.99 6.82 -13.26
CA GLN A 61 3.76 7.55 -13.53
C GLN A 61 2.58 6.60 -13.80
N ILE A 62 1.36 7.06 -13.55
CA ILE A 62 0.16 6.30 -13.85
C ILE A 62 0.14 5.96 -15.35
N GLY A 63 0.07 4.66 -15.65
CA GLY A 63 0.13 4.11 -17.00
C GLY A 63 1.46 3.47 -17.35
N ASP A 64 2.51 3.68 -16.56
CA ASP A 64 3.75 2.91 -16.66
C ASP A 64 3.54 1.46 -16.24
N ALA A 65 4.43 0.57 -16.70
CA ALA A 65 4.43 -0.81 -16.25
C ALA A 65 4.55 -0.88 -14.72
N PRO A 66 3.69 -1.64 -14.01
CA PRO A 66 3.75 -1.73 -12.56
C PRO A 66 5.10 -2.25 -12.04
N GLN A 67 5.72 -3.16 -12.81
CA GLN A 67 7.08 -3.63 -12.56
C GLN A 67 8.06 -2.93 -13.51
N PRO A 68 9.05 -2.18 -12.97
CA PRO A 68 10.12 -1.62 -13.78
C PRO A 68 10.89 -2.69 -14.55
N GLN A 69 11.60 -2.28 -15.59
CA GLN A 69 12.45 -3.16 -16.38
C GLN A 69 13.93 -2.91 -16.03
N GLY A 70 14.75 -3.95 -16.04
CA GLY A 70 16.19 -3.84 -15.83
C GLY A 70 16.75 -4.92 -14.92
N GLU A 71 17.98 -4.71 -14.48
CA GLU A 71 18.65 -5.58 -13.52
C GLU A 71 17.98 -5.49 -12.15
N ILE A 72 17.79 -6.64 -11.51
CA ILE A 72 17.33 -6.73 -10.12
C ILE A 72 18.57 -6.67 -9.24
N THR A 73 18.62 -5.68 -8.34
CA THR A 73 19.64 -5.60 -7.30
C THR A 73 18.98 -5.62 -5.94
N VAL A 74 19.62 -6.29 -4.98
CA VAL A 74 19.15 -6.38 -3.59
C VAL A 74 20.28 -5.91 -2.68
N GLU A 75 19.96 -5.00 -1.78
CA GLU A 75 20.88 -4.38 -0.84
C GLU A 75 20.37 -4.59 0.58
N GLN A 76 21.28 -4.93 1.49
CA GLN A 76 20.96 -5.03 2.91
C GLN A 76 21.19 -3.67 3.58
N ASP A 77 20.20 -3.18 4.32
CA ASP A 77 20.27 -1.95 5.11
C ASP A 77 19.94 -2.26 6.58
N GLY A 78 20.98 -2.49 7.38
CA GLY A 78 20.86 -2.99 8.74
C GLY A 78 20.19 -4.37 8.77
N ASP A 79 19.05 -4.46 9.48
CA ASP A 79 18.22 -5.67 9.58
C ASP A 79 17.14 -5.76 8.49
N SER A 80 17.11 -4.79 7.56
CA SER A 80 16.14 -4.71 6.47
C SER A 80 16.77 -4.93 5.10
N TRP A 81 15.93 -5.15 4.09
CA TRP A 81 16.35 -5.40 2.72
C TRP A 81 15.65 -4.43 1.78
N LYS A 82 16.41 -3.90 0.82
CA LYS A 82 15.93 -3.05 -0.26
C LYS A 82 16.18 -3.77 -1.57
N ALA A 83 15.22 -3.70 -2.48
CA ALA A 83 15.41 -4.14 -3.84
C ALA A 83 15.18 -3.01 -4.83
N PHE A 84 15.88 -3.08 -5.94
CA PHE A 84 15.76 -2.16 -7.05
C PHE A 84 15.61 -2.96 -8.34
N ILE A 85 14.80 -2.46 -9.26
CA ILE A 85 14.72 -3.00 -10.62
C ILE A 85 14.99 -1.85 -11.57
N GLY A 86 16.06 -1.98 -12.37
CA GLY A 86 16.50 -0.89 -13.26
C GLY A 86 16.88 0.39 -12.50
N GLY A 87 17.33 0.25 -11.25
CA GLY A 87 17.67 1.39 -10.36
C GLY A 87 16.47 1.97 -9.61
N MET A 88 15.24 1.56 -9.91
CA MET A 88 14.05 2.05 -9.20
C MET A 88 13.74 1.18 -7.99
N ARG A 89 13.67 1.79 -6.80
CA ARG A 89 13.41 1.11 -5.54
C ARG A 89 12.02 0.46 -5.53
N ILE A 90 11.94 -0.82 -5.21
CA ILE A 90 10.66 -1.53 -5.03
C ILE A 90 10.11 -1.26 -3.63
N ARG A 91 8.82 -0.87 -3.56
CA ARG A 91 8.13 -0.45 -2.33
C ARG A 91 6.82 -1.21 -2.09
N ASP A 92 6.64 -2.38 -2.71
CA ASP A 92 5.48 -3.25 -2.51
C ASP A 92 5.77 -4.41 -1.53
N ALA A 93 4.74 -5.23 -1.24
CA ALA A 93 4.81 -6.30 -0.25
C ALA A 93 5.94 -7.32 -0.47
N ARG A 94 6.43 -7.50 -1.71
CA ARG A 94 7.55 -8.41 -2.01
C ARG A 94 8.84 -7.98 -1.31
N ALA A 95 9.04 -6.68 -1.08
CA ALA A 95 10.23 -6.15 -0.42
C ALA A 95 10.42 -6.72 1.00
N SER A 96 9.33 -6.95 1.73
CA SER A 96 9.39 -7.52 3.09
C SER A 96 9.83 -8.98 3.15
N LEU A 97 9.80 -9.70 2.03
CA LEU A 97 10.14 -11.13 1.95
C LEU A 97 11.58 -11.37 1.48
N LEU A 98 12.31 -10.33 1.07
CA LEU A 98 13.63 -10.46 0.44
C LEU A 98 14.67 -11.17 1.31
N GLY A 99 14.57 -11.05 2.63
CA GLY A 99 15.52 -11.70 3.55
C GLY A 99 15.43 -13.22 3.55
N ASP A 100 14.22 -13.76 3.40
CA ASP A 100 13.97 -15.21 3.40
C ASP A 100 13.85 -15.77 1.97
N PHE A 101 13.38 -14.95 1.02
CA PHE A 101 13.09 -15.31 -0.37
C PHE A 101 13.75 -14.32 -1.34
N PRO A 102 15.08 -14.39 -1.55
CA PRO A 102 15.81 -13.42 -2.37
C PRO A 102 15.42 -13.46 -3.86
N ASP A 103 14.84 -14.55 -4.36
CA ASP A 103 14.37 -14.69 -5.74
C ASP A 103 12.89 -14.27 -5.93
N ILE A 104 12.23 -13.74 -4.90
CA ILE A 104 10.80 -13.40 -4.93
C ILE A 104 10.42 -12.47 -6.10
N LEU A 105 11.29 -11.51 -6.45
CA LEU A 105 11.06 -10.56 -7.55
C LEU A 105 11.24 -11.17 -8.95
N GLU A 106 11.91 -12.33 -9.04
CA GLU A 106 12.03 -13.11 -10.27
C GLU A 106 10.85 -14.06 -10.47
N LYS A 107 10.27 -14.55 -9.36
CA LYS A 107 9.19 -15.54 -9.37
C LYS A 107 7.80 -14.92 -9.38
N VAL A 108 7.63 -13.77 -8.76
CA VAL A 108 6.34 -13.09 -8.60
C VAL A 108 6.40 -11.71 -9.23
N CYS A 109 5.46 -11.44 -10.15
CA CYS A 109 5.28 -10.14 -10.79
C CYS A 109 3.90 -9.55 -10.50
N ILE A 110 3.76 -8.24 -10.76
CA ILE A 110 2.48 -7.55 -10.64
C ILE A 110 1.73 -7.69 -11.97
N LEU A 111 0.52 -8.25 -11.91
CA LEU A 111 -0.34 -8.43 -13.08
C LEU A 111 -1.06 -7.13 -13.47
N ASP A 112 -1.63 -6.44 -12.49
CA ASP A 112 -2.38 -5.21 -12.69
C ASP A 112 -2.41 -4.36 -11.41
N ILE A 113 -2.83 -3.09 -11.53
CA ILE A 113 -3.00 -2.14 -10.44
C ILE A 113 -4.41 -1.52 -10.50
N SER A 114 -5.00 -1.29 -9.33
CA SER A 114 -6.30 -0.61 -9.25
C SER A 114 -6.16 0.90 -9.52
N ASP A 115 -7.29 1.59 -9.60
CA ASP A 115 -7.34 3.04 -9.44
C ASP A 115 -6.62 3.45 -8.12
N PRO A 116 -5.96 4.62 -8.11
CA PRO A 116 -5.28 5.11 -6.92
C PRO A 116 -6.28 5.36 -5.79
N ILE A 117 -5.86 5.03 -4.57
CA ILE A 117 -6.60 5.28 -3.34
C ILE A 117 -5.80 6.24 -2.44
N PRO A 118 -6.46 6.98 -1.53
CA PRO A 118 -5.76 7.79 -0.55
C PRO A 118 -4.80 6.94 0.31
N ASN A 119 -3.65 7.52 0.65
CA ASN A 119 -2.73 6.95 1.64
C ASN A 119 -3.28 7.08 3.07
N ASP A 120 -2.53 6.52 4.02
CA ASP A 120 -2.86 6.56 5.45
C ASP A 120 -3.15 7.97 5.96
N THR A 121 -4.07 8.04 6.92
CA THR A 121 -4.55 9.29 7.50
C THR A 121 -4.08 9.48 8.93
N VAL A 122 -3.82 10.74 9.30
CA VAL A 122 -3.82 11.16 10.70
C VAL A 122 -5.25 11.59 11.06
N SER A 123 -5.96 10.73 11.79
CA SER A 123 -7.37 10.94 12.14
C SER A 123 -7.54 11.45 13.58
N PHE A 124 -8.52 12.33 13.78
CA PHE A 124 -8.90 12.86 15.09
C PHE A 124 -10.30 12.38 15.45
N SER A 125 -10.57 12.18 16.74
CA SER A 125 -11.93 11.91 17.19
C SER A 125 -12.84 13.10 16.91
N LYS A 126 -14.14 12.84 16.74
CA LYS A 126 -15.16 13.85 16.42
C LYS A 126 -15.11 15.07 17.36
N ASP A 127 -14.85 14.83 18.64
CA ASP A 127 -14.88 15.86 19.69
C ASP A 127 -13.49 16.43 20.01
N PHE A 128 -12.48 16.14 19.20
CA PHE A 128 -11.12 16.64 19.41
C PHE A 128 -11.06 18.18 19.23
N PRO A 129 -10.41 18.93 20.14
CA PRO A 129 -10.35 20.40 20.05
C PRO A 129 -9.73 20.90 18.75
N THR A 130 -10.45 21.76 18.01
CA THR A 130 -10.03 22.28 16.71
C THR A 130 -8.70 23.03 16.78
N ASP A 131 -8.47 23.83 17.82
CA ASP A 131 -7.24 24.61 17.97
C ASP A 131 -6.00 23.74 18.21
N ALA A 132 -6.16 22.64 18.95
CA ALA A 132 -5.12 21.64 19.11
C ALA A 132 -4.88 20.86 17.81
N ARG A 133 -5.95 20.50 17.10
CA ARG A 133 -5.88 19.78 15.81
C ARG A 133 -5.06 20.56 14.80
N GLU A 134 -5.36 21.84 14.61
CA GLU A 134 -4.67 22.71 13.66
C GLU A 134 -3.17 22.83 13.99
N LYS A 135 -2.83 22.97 15.27
CA LYS A 135 -1.42 23.01 15.71
C LYS A 135 -0.68 21.70 15.44
N ILE A 136 -1.32 20.56 15.69
CA ILE A 136 -0.71 19.24 15.43
C ILE A 136 -0.50 19.03 13.94
N VAL A 137 -1.52 19.33 13.11
CA VAL A 137 -1.41 19.21 11.65
C VAL A 137 -0.27 20.07 11.11
N GLN A 138 -0.19 21.33 11.52
CA GLN A 138 0.88 22.21 11.08
C GLN A 138 2.26 21.72 11.55
N ALA A 139 2.37 21.26 12.80
CA ALA A 139 3.62 20.73 13.32
C ALA A 139 4.11 19.48 12.56
N LEU A 140 3.20 18.59 12.15
CA LEU A 140 3.55 17.41 11.35
C LEU A 140 4.06 17.80 9.96
N ILE A 141 3.39 18.75 9.30
CA ILE A 141 3.81 19.28 7.99
C ILE A 141 5.18 19.95 8.11
N ASP A 142 5.36 20.82 9.10
CA ASP A 142 6.62 21.54 9.31
C ASP A 142 7.76 20.59 9.64
N TYR A 143 7.51 19.57 10.49
CA TYR A 143 8.51 18.58 10.86
C TYR A 143 8.94 17.72 9.66
N ALA A 144 7.99 17.25 8.85
CA ALA A 144 8.29 16.47 7.64
C ALA A 144 9.09 17.27 6.59
N ALA A 145 9.02 18.60 6.62
CA ALA A 145 9.82 19.47 5.77
C ALA A 145 11.27 19.70 6.28
N THR A 146 11.63 19.21 7.47
CA THR A 146 13.00 19.27 7.99
C THR A 146 13.80 18.03 7.62
N ASP A 147 15.12 18.16 7.44
CA ASP A 147 16.00 17.02 7.15
C ASP A 147 15.93 15.94 8.25
N GLU A 148 15.84 16.36 9.52
CA GLU A 148 15.68 15.45 10.66
C GLU A 148 14.35 14.71 10.59
N GLY A 149 13.24 15.43 10.40
CA GLY A 149 11.92 14.82 10.35
C GLY A 149 11.77 13.91 9.14
N LEU A 150 12.28 14.29 7.97
CA LEU A 150 12.30 13.42 6.81
C LEU A 150 13.09 12.14 7.09
N ALA A 151 14.29 12.23 7.67
CA ALA A 151 15.09 11.06 8.01
C ALA A 151 14.41 10.11 9.02
N VAL A 152 13.60 10.65 9.93
CA VAL A 152 12.81 9.84 10.88
C VAL A 152 11.58 9.23 10.21
N LEU A 153 10.84 10.02 9.44
CA LEU A 153 9.56 9.63 8.84
C LEU A 153 9.73 8.70 7.63
N SER A 154 10.78 8.88 6.83
CA SER A 154 11.09 8.05 5.66
C SER A 154 11.90 6.80 6.00
N ASN A 155 12.05 6.48 7.29
CA ASN A 155 12.73 5.27 7.71
C ASN A 155 11.84 4.06 7.41
N ASP A 156 12.39 2.98 6.86
CA ASP A 156 11.61 1.79 6.47
C ASP A 156 11.08 0.97 7.65
N ALA A 157 11.68 1.14 8.84
CA ALA A 157 11.13 0.62 10.09
C ALA A 157 9.96 1.50 10.59
N PHE A 158 9.79 2.68 10.02
CA PHE A 158 8.65 3.57 10.15
C PHE A 158 7.87 3.56 8.83
N TYR A 159 6.71 4.21 8.73
CA TYR A 159 5.77 4.04 7.59
C TYR A 159 6.27 4.57 6.22
N ASP A 160 7.58 4.81 6.01
CA ASP A 160 8.16 5.39 4.79
C ASP A 160 7.43 6.69 4.35
N ILE A 161 7.09 7.53 5.33
CA ILE A 161 6.33 8.76 5.13
C ILE A 161 7.27 9.84 4.62
N THR A 162 7.01 10.33 3.41
CA THR A 162 7.78 11.41 2.76
C THR A 162 7.16 12.79 2.94
N GLY A 163 5.96 12.87 3.52
CA GLY A 163 5.29 14.13 3.78
C GLY A 163 3.85 14.00 4.26
N PHE A 164 3.26 15.13 4.63
CA PHE A 164 1.86 15.25 4.98
C PHE A 164 1.19 16.32 4.13
N ALA A 165 -0.06 16.09 3.75
CA ALA A 165 -0.88 17.05 3.05
C ALA A 165 -2.25 17.14 3.75
N PRO A 166 -2.88 18.33 3.77
CA PRO A 166 -4.28 18.44 4.17
C PRO A 166 -5.15 17.62 3.21
N VAL A 167 -6.18 16.99 3.77
CA VAL A 167 -7.13 16.15 3.03
C VAL A 167 -8.54 16.50 3.46
N ASP A 168 -9.48 16.47 2.52
CA ASP A 168 -10.90 16.66 2.78
C ASP A 168 -11.61 15.30 2.92
N ASP A 169 -12.72 15.28 3.66
CA ASP A 169 -13.52 14.04 3.84
C ASP A 169 -14.00 13.46 2.49
N SER A 170 -14.27 14.31 1.50
CA SER A 170 -14.68 13.87 0.16
C SER A 170 -13.61 13.08 -0.60
N ASN A 171 -12.33 13.15 -0.20
CA ASN A 171 -11.29 12.29 -0.76
C ASN A 171 -11.53 10.80 -0.46
N PHE A 172 -12.38 10.48 0.53
CA PHE A 172 -12.73 9.12 0.93
C PHE A 172 -14.07 8.65 0.34
N ASP A 173 -14.75 9.48 -0.45
CA ASP A 173 -15.99 9.10 -1.15
C ASP A 173 -15.81 7.87 -2.05
N PRO A 174 -14.71 7.71 -2.81
CA PRO A 174 -14.48 6.48 -3.58
C PRO A 174 -14.47 5.21 -2.72
N ILE A 175 -13.97 5.29 -1.48
CA ILE A 175 -13.96 4.16 -0.54
C ILE A 175 -15.39 3.85 -0.07
N ARG A 176 -16.18 4.89 0.27
CA ARG A 176 -17.59 4.75 0.64
C ARG A 176 -18.45 4.18 -0.49
N ASP A 177 -18.17 4.58 -1.72
CA ASP A 177 -18.81 4.06 -2.92
C ASP A 177 -18.47 2.58 -3.15
N MET A 178 -17.23 2.16 -2.90
CA MET A 178 -16.84 0.74 -2.98
C MET A 178 -17.58 -0.11 -1.93
N ILE A 179 -17.64 0.35 -0.68
CA ILE A 179 -18.38 -0.34 0.40
C ILE A 179 -19.85 -0.52 0.00
N THR A 180 -20.50 0.58 -0.41
CA THR A 180 -21.90 0.57 -0.81
C THR A 180 -22.14 -0.28 -2.06
N GLY A 181 -21.26 -0.18 -3.05
CA GLY A 181 -21.34 -0.90 -4.32
C GLY A 181 -21.18 -2.42 -4.17
N LEU A 182 -20.43 -2.87 -3.16
CA LEU A 182 -20.29 -4.27 -2.78
C LEU A 182 -21.42 -4.75 -1.85
N GLY A 183 -22.34 -3.88 -1.46
CA GLY A 183 -23.43 -4.20 -0.53
C GLY A 183 -22.96 -4.43 0.91
N LEU A 184 -21.74 -4.00 1.25
CA LEU A 184 -21.18 -4.07 2.59
C LEU A 184 -21.73 -2.92 3.45
N LYS A 185 -21.71 -3.14 4.77
CA LYS A 185 -22.05 -2.12 5.78
C LYS A 185 -20.82 -1.74 6.57
N GLU A 186 -20.88 -0.60 7.25
CA GLU A 186 -19.81 -0.15 8.14
C GLU A 186 -19.45 -1.22 9.19
N GLU A 187 -20.44 -1.94 9.73
CA GLU A 187 -20.26 -3.03 10.70
C GLU A 187 -19.47 -4.22 10.14
N ASP A 188 -19.46 -4.41 8.81
CA ASP A 188 -18.69 -5.47 8.16
C ASP A 188 -17.20 -5.11 8.01
N ILE A 189 -16.89 -3.81 8.11
CA ILE A 189 -15.56 -3.22 7.93
C ILE A 189 -14.92 -2.88 9.29
N LEU A 190 -15.69 -2.24 10.18
CA LEU A 190 -15.27 -1.77 11.50
C LEU A 190 -15.60 -2.86 12.53
N LYS A 191 -14.67 -3.80 12.72
CA LYS A 191 -14.77 -4.86 13.74
C LYS A 191 -14.24 -4.42 15.10
#